data_AF-A0A927DAS1-F1
#
_entry.id   AF-A0A927DAS1-F1
#
_cell.length_a   1.000
_cell.length_b   1.000
_cell.length_c   1.000
_cell.angle_alpha   90.00
_cell.angle_beta   90.00
_cell.angle_gamma   90.00
#
_symmetry.space_group_name_H-M   'P 1'
#
loop_
_entity.id
_entity.type
_entity.pdbx_description
1 polymer ?
#
loop_
_entity_poly.entity_id
_entity_poly.type
_entity_poly.pdbx_seq_one_letter_code
_entity_poly.pdbx_strand_id
1 'polypeptide(L)'
;MPGVSKFKAVARGRYITDAEYEAIYKEADDVVRTAMEIAYLCAARPADVLGMQWRQVTPEGIFIQQGKNNVSQIKQWTDRLKQAFELAKTFSNSGNPGAFVLMGSHGSGFSKEDSATDGRRQGIRLL
;
A
#
# COMPACT_ATOMS: atom_id res chain seq x y z
N MET A 1 17.66 38.14 -5.40
CA MET A 1 17.70 36.72 -5.79
C MET A 1 16.27 36.25 -6.03
N PRO A 2 15.83 35.99 -7.27
CA PRO A 2 14.48 35.51 -7.52
C PRO A 2 14.35 34.04 -7.10
N GLY A 3 13.29 33.74 -6.34
CA GLY A 3 12.99 32.41 -5.83
C GLY A 3 12.60 31.42 -6.93
N VAL A 4 13.06 30.17 -6.77
CA VAL A 4 12.73 29.05 -7.64
C VAL A 4 11.22 28.79 -7.59
N SER A 5 10.57 28.91 -8.75
CA SER A 5 9.17 28.56 -8.93
C SER A 5 8.98 27.04 -8.89
N LYS A 6 8.06 26.56 -8.05
CA LYS A 6 7.74 25.13 -7.94
C LYS A 6 7.17 24.64 -9.26
N PHE A 7 7.84 23.69 -9.91
CA PHE A 7 7.32 22.98 -11.08
C PHE A 7 5.98 22.32 -10.71
N LYS A 8 4.88 22.72 -11.37
CA LYS A 8 3.60 22.02 -11.30
C LYS A 8 3.74 20.72 -12.08
N ALA A 9 4.00 19.62 -11.36
CA ALA A 9 3.88 18.29 -11.94
C ALA A 9 2.42 18.08 -12.37
N VAL A 10 2.19 17.89 -13.67
CA VAL A 10 0.87 17.53 -14.21
C VAL A 10 0.50 16.18 -13.61
N ALA A 11 -0.58 16.14 -12.83
CA ALA A 11 -1.14 14.89 -12.32
C ALA A 11 -1.57 14.05 -13.53
N ARG A 12 -0.87 12.94 -13.78
CA ARG A 12 -1.23 12.00 -14.85
C ARG A 12 -2.53 11.29 -14.44
N GLY A 13 -3.66 11.79 -14.92
CA GLY A 13 -5.00 11.32 -14.57
C GLY A 13 -5.49 10.13 -15.40
N ARG A 14 -4.62 9.19 -15.79
CA ARG A 14 -5.07 7.95 -16.43
C ARG A 14 -5.51 6.98 -15.33
N TYR A 15 -6.79 6.60 -15.35
CA TYR A 15 -7.30 5.51 -14.53
C TYR A 15 -6.75 4.17 -15.04
N ILE A 16 -6.42 3.28 -14.11
CA ILE A 16 -6.09 1.89 -14.42
C ILE A 16 -7.41 1.18 -14.73
N THR A 17 -7.50 0.53 -15.88
CA THR A 17 -8.67 -0.30 -16.25
C THR A 17 -8.64 -1.64 -15.51
N ASP A 18 -9.80 -2.29 -15.31
CA ASP A 18 -9.86 -3.61 -14.65
C ASP A 18 -8.95 -4.65 -15.33
N ALA A 19 -8.85 -4.61 -16.67
CA ALA A 19 -7.96 -5.50 -17.42
C ALA A 19 -6.48 -5.25 -17.11
N GLU A 20 -6.05 -3.99 -16.93
CA GLU A 20 -4.70 -3.65 -16.51
C GLU A 20 -4.46 -4.06 -15.06
N TYR A 21 -5.44 -3.87 -14.18
CA TYR A 21 -5.37 -4.33 -12.79
C TYR A 21 -5.17 -5.84 -12.72
N GLU A 22 -5.97 -6.63 -13.46
CA GLU A 22 -5.85 -8.09 -13.51
C GLU A 22 -4.51 -8.54 -14.09
N ALA A 23 -4.01 -7.88 -15.14
CA ALA A 23 -2.72 -8.20 -15.74
C ALA A 23 -1.58 -8.01 -14.73
N ILE A 24 -1.60 -6.89 -14.00
CA ILE A 24 -0.64 -6.63 -12.92
C ILE A 24 -0.82 -7.64 -11.79
N TYR A 25 -2.05 -7.92 -11.37
CA TYR A 25 -2.35 -8.84 -10.27
C TYR A 25 -1.84 -10.27 -10.53
N LYS A 26 -1.87 -10.71 -11.80
CA LYS A 26 -1.37 -12.02 -12.22
C LYS A 26 0.15 -12.14 -12.16
N GLU A 27 0.86 -11.08 -12.56
CA GLU A 27 2.33 -11.04 -12.57
C GLU A 27 2.93 -10.62 -11.22
N ALA A 28 2.14 -9.95 -10.38
CA ALA A 28 2.56 -9.42 -9.09
C ALA A 28 2.88 -10.51 -8.06
N ASP A 29 3.95 -10.28 -7.31
CA ASP A 29 4.30 -11.04 -6.12
C ASP A 29 3.22 -10.93 -5.03
N ASP A 30 3.16 -11.89 -4.12
CA ASP A 30 2.14 -11.95 -3.06
C ASP A 30 2.09 -10.67 -2.19
N VAL A 31 3.23 -10.01 -2.00
CA VAL A 31 3.31 -8.72 -1.30
C VAL A 31 2.57 -7.63 -2.07
N VAL A 32 2.85 -7.49 -3.37
CA VAL A 32 2.25 -6.46 -4.23
C VAL A 32 0.76 -6.75 -4.41
N ARG A 33 0.38 -8.02 -4.59
CA ARG A 33 -1.00 -8.47 -4.66
C ARG A 33 -1.80 -8.08 -3.40
N THR A 34 -1.23 -8.32 -2.23
CA THR A 34 -1.82 -7.94 -0.94
C THR A 34 -1.94 -6.42 -0.82
N ALA A 35 -0.90 -5.68 -1.22
CA ALA A 35 -0.92 -4.22 -1.21
C ALA A 35 -2.02 -3.65 -2.11
N MET A 36 -2.20 -4.23 -3.30
CA MET A 36 -3.24 -3.85 -4.26
C MET A 36 -4.65 -4.09 -3.71
N GLU A 37 -4.88 -5.23 -3.07
CA GLU A 37 -6.16 -5.55 -2.42
C GLU A 37 -6.49 -4.57 -1.29
N ILE A 38 -5.54 -4.31 -0.39
CA ILE A 38 -5.74 -3.38 0.73
C ILE A 38 -5.99 -1.96 0.21
N ALA A 39 -5.23 -1.50 -0.78
CA ALA A 39 -5.43 -0.19 -1.38
C ALA A 39 -6.81 -0.06 -2.02
N TYR A 40 -7.23 -1.08 -2.78
CA TYR A 40 -8.53 -1.13 -3.46
C TYR A 40 -9.70 -1.15 -2.47
N LEU A 41 -9.66 -2.03 -1.47
CA LEU A 41 -10.75 -2.22 -0.51
C LEU A 41 -10.85 -1.09 0.51
N CYS A 42 -9.72 -0.54 0.96
CA CYS A 42 -9.70 0.52 1.97
C CYS A 42 -9.74 1.93 1.39
N ALA A 43 -9.66 2.09 0.06
CA ALA A 43 -9.48 3.37 -0.62
C ALA A 43 -8.34 4.19 0.03
N ALA A 44 -7.25 3.50 0.38
CA ALA A 44 -6.12 4.06 1.09
C ALA A 44 -5.02 4.46 0.10
N ARG A 45 -4.24 5.50 0.44
CA ARG A 45 -3.11 5.92 -0.40
C ARG A 45 -2.00 4.86 -0.32
N PRO A 46 -1.22 4.60 -1.38
CA PRO A 46 -0.17 3.59 -1.32
C PRO A 46 0.83 3.85 -0.19
N ALA A 47 1.16 5.11 0.08
CA ALA A 47 2.05 5.45 1.19
C ALA A 47 1.48 5.02 2.56
N ASP A 48 0.16 5.14 2.77
CA ASP A 48 -0.51 4.69 3.99
C ASP A 48 -0.58 3.14 4.04
N VAL A 49 -0.72 2.47 2.89
CA VAL A 49 -0.75 1.00 2.78
C VAL A 49 0.62 0.38 3.02
N LEU A 50 1.66 0.91 2.37
CA LEU A 50 3.04 0.44 2.51
C LEU A 50 3.61 0.67 3.91
N GLY A 51 3.16 1.72 4.59
CA GLY A 51 3.51 2.01 5.99
C GLY A 51 2.65 1.28 7.02
N MET A 52 1.73 0.42 6.60
CA MET A 52 0.78 -0.24 7.50
C MET A 52 1.49 -1.24 8.42
N GLN A 53 1.13 -1.21 9.70
CA GLN A 53 1.71 -2.07 10.74
C GLN A 53 0.66 -2.98 11.38
N TRP A 54 1.09 -4.11 11.92
CA TRP A 54 0.18 -5.07 12.56
C TRP A 54 -0.56 -4.49 13.77
N ARG A 55 -0.02 -3.48 14.46
CA ARG A 55 -0.75 -2.75 15.53
C ARG A 55 -2.03 -2.05 15.06
N GLN A 56 -2.15 -1.78 13.77
CA GLN A 56 -3.33 -1.16 13.17
C GLN A 56 -4.42 -2.19 12.85
N VAL A 57 -4.09 -3.47 12.89
CA VAL A 57 -5.00 -4.58 12.61
C VAL A 57 -5.68 -4.97 13.90
N THR A 58 -6.99 -4.74 13.99
CA THR A 58 -7.79 -5.07 15.18
C THR A 58 -8.86 -6.13 14.86
N PRO A 59 -9.43 -6.79 15.88
CA PRO A 59 -10.51 -7.75 15.67
C PRO A 59 -11.74 -7.14 14.99
N GLU A 60 -12.01 -5.86 15.23
CA GLU A 60 -13.15 -5.13 14.66
C GLU A 60 -12.88 -4.64 13.22
N GLY A 61 -11.61 -4.45 12.84
CA GLY A 61 -11.26 -3.97 11.50
C GLY A 61 -9.80 -3.50 11.36
N ILE A 62 -9.55 -2.74 10.31
CA ILE A 62 -8.23 -2.13 10.04
C ILE A 62 -8.31 -0.65 10.37
N PHE A 63 -7.49 -0.21 11.32
CA PHE A 63 -7.35 1.18 11.69
C PHE A 63 -6.35 1.89 10.78
N ILE A 64 -6.84 2.78 9.92
CA ILE A 64 -6.00 3.56 9.01
C ILE A 64 -6.01 5.02 9.46
N GLN A 65 -4.84 5.54 9.81
CA GLN A 65 -4.64 6.95 10.11
C GLN A 65 -4.00 7.62 8.89
N GLN A 66 -4.78 8.39 8.13
CA GLN A 66 -4.27 9.04 6.92
C GLN A 66 -3.32 10.19 7.28
N GLY A 67 -2.05 10.09 6.88
CA GLY A 67 -1.03 11.09 7.24
C GLY A 67 -1.28 12.50 6.70
N LYS A 68 -2.06 12.64 5.62
CA LYS A 68 -2.33 13.96 4.99
C LYS A 68 -3.53 14.69 5.58
N ASN A 69 -4.56 13.95 6.02
CA ASN A 69 -5.83 14.56 6.46
C ASN A 69 -6.05 14.41 7.98
N ASN A 70 -5.17 13.71 8.72
CA ASN A 70 -5.37 13.37 10.13
C ASN A 70 -6.73 12.71 10.45
N VAL A 71 -7.35 12.11 9.44
CA VAL A 71 -8.60 11.36 9.62
C VAL A 71 -8.24 9.92 9.94
N SER A 72 -8.67 9.50 11.13
CA SER A 72 -8.62 8.11 11.57
C SER A 72 -9.92 7.42 11.17
N GLN A 73 -9.82 6.30 10.48
CA GLN A 73 -10.97 5.49 10.09
C GLN A 73 -10.72 4.01 10.40
N ILE A 74 -11.76 3.31 10.84
CA ILE A 74 -11.74 1.85 10.95
C ILE A 74 -12.48 1.29 9.74
N LYS A 75 -11.83 0.40 8.99
CA LYS A 75 -12.47 -0.38 7.94
C LYS A 75 -12.84 -1.74 8.47
N GLN A 76 -14.14 -2.04 8.44
CA GLN A 76 -14.66 -3.33 8.84
C GLN A 76 -14.12 -4.45 7.93
N TRP A 77 -13.97 -5.63 8.51
CA TRP A 77 -13.54 -6.80 7.78
C TRP A 77 -14.58 -7.24 6.74
N THR A 78 -14.13 -7.40 5.51
CA THR A 78 -14.84 -8.15 4.46
C THR A 78 -14.12 -9.47 4.20
N ASP A 79 -14.79 -10.46 3.61
CA ASP A 79 -14.17 -11.77 3.34
C ASP A 79 -12.93 -11.64 2.45
N ARG A 80 -12.98 -10.76 1.45
CA ARG A 80 -11.85 -10.46 0.56
C ARG A 80 -10.69 -9.79 1.31
N LEU A 81 -10.99 -8.88 2.24
CA LEU A 81 -9.98 -8.23 3.06
C LEU A 81 -9.29 -9.22 4.01
N LYS A 82 -10.06 -10.15 4.60
CA LYS A 82 -9.48 -11.22 5.43
C LYS A 82 -8.52 -12.09 4.63
N GLN A 83 -8.88 -12.47 3.41
CA GLN A 83 -8.01 -13.26 2.53
C GLN A 83 -6.67 -12.56 2.25
N ALA A 84 -6.70 -11.25 1.96
CA ALA A 84 -5.48 -10.47 1.77
C ALA A 84 -4.59 -10.48 3.04
N PHE A 85 -5.18 -10.38 4.23
CA PHE A 85 -4.43 -10.43 5.48
C PHE A 85 -3.94 -11.83 5.86
N GLU A 86 -4.64 -12.89 5.47
CA GLU A 86 -4.14 -14.26 5.58
C GLU A 86 -2.92 -14.47 4.70
N LEU A 87 -2.92 -13.95 3.47
CA LEU A 87 -1.73 -13.92 2.62
C LEU A 87 -0.62 -13.10 3.27
N ALA A 88 -0.92 -11.94 3.85
CA ALA A 88 0.07 -11.10 4.54
C ALA A 88 0.82 -11.83 5.67
N LYS A 89 0.13 -12.73 6.38
CA LYS A 89 0.73 -13.52 7.47
C LYS A 89 1.77 -14.53 6.99
N THR A 90 1.74 -14.94 5.73
CA THR A 90 2.71 -15.93 5.20
C THR A 90 4.10 -15.33 5.02
N PHE A 91 4.16 -14.03 4.69
CA PHE A 91 5.40 -13.32 4.39
C PHE A 91 5.74 -12.20 5.38
N SER A 92 4.94 -11.97 6.43
CA SER A 92 5.22 -10.95 7.45
C SER A 92 5.03 -11.49 8.87
N ASN A 93 5.65 -10.82 9.84
CA ASN A 93 5.60 -11.25 11.25
C ASN A 93 4.40 -10.62 11.97
N SER A 94 3.23 -11.26 11.88
CA SER A 94 2.01 -10.81 12.56
C SER A 94 2.08 -10.86 14.09
N GLY A 95 3.06 -11.56 14.65
CA GLY A 95 3.30 -11.62 16.10
C GLY A 95 3.95 -10.36 16.67
N ASN A 96 4.50 -9.49 15.82
CA ASN A 96 5.10 -8.22 16.24
C ASN A 96 4.19 -7.04 15.82
N PRO A 97 3.56 -6.32 16.76
CA PRO A 97 2.68 -5.19 16.44
C PRO A 97 3.39 -4.06 15.69
N GLY A 98 4.70 -3.90 15.86
CA GLY A 98 5.51 -2.91 15.16
C GLY A 98 5.99 -3.34 13.78
N ALA A 99 5.81 -4.61 13.41
CA ALA A 99 6.16 -5.09 12.09
C ALA A 99 5.17 -4.57 11.03
N PHE A 100 5.68 -4.37 9.83
CA PHE A 100 4.88 -3.96 8.68
C PHE A 100 4.05 -5.16 8.18
N VAL A 101 2.82 -4.89 7.77
CA VAL A 101 1.93 -5.89 7.14
C VAL A 101 2.51 -6.29 5.77
N LEU A 102 3.10 -5.33 5.07
CA LEU A 102 3.78 -5.53 3.80
C LEU A 102 5.28 -5.41 4.01
N MET A 103 6.02 -6.49 3.79
CA MET A 103 7.49 -6.47 3.87
C MET A 103 8.08 -6.02 2.54
N GLY A 104 8.99 -5.04 2.57
CA GLY A 104 9.82 -4.70 1.43
C GLY A 104 10.86 -5.78 1.14
N SER A 105 11.45 -5.74 -0.05
CA SER A 105 12.48 -6.68 -0.52
C SER A 105 13.71 -6.82 0.41
N HIS A 106 13.89 -5.89 1.35
CA HIS A 106 15.03 -5.83 2.27
C HIS A 106 14.68 -6.08 3.75
N GLY A 107 13.47 -6.55 4.07
CA GLY A 107 13.06 -6.79 5.47
C GLY A 107 12.90 -5.53 6.32
N SER A 108 13.17 -4.35 5.76
CA SER A 108 12.79 -3.04 6.27
C SER A 108 11.45 -2.61 5.66
N GLY A 109 10.63 -1.89 6.43
CA GLY A 109 9.42 -1.26 5.89
C GLY A 109 9.77 -0.40 4.67
N PHE A 110 8.85 -0.33 3.71
CA PHE A 110 9.02 0.46 2.50
C PHE A 110 9.31 1.91 2.87
N SER A 111 10.56 2.37 2.66
CA SER A 111 10.88 3.78 2.81
C SER A 111 10.37 4.55 1.59
N LYS A 112 10.14 5.86 1.75
CA LYS A 112 9.73 6.77 0.66
C LYS A 112 10.66 6.73 -0.56
N GLU A 113 11.86 6.18 -0.41
CA GLU A 113 12.87 6.03 -1.46
C GLU A 113 12.75 4.68 -2.21
N ASP A 114 12.33 3.60 -1.53
CA ASP A 114 12.14 2.27 -2.12
C ASP A 114 10.95 2.23 -3.07
N SER A 115 9.87 2.95 -2.72
CA SER A 115 8.67 3.07 -3.56
C SER A 115 8.93 3.79 -4.90
N ALA A 116 9.99 4.60 -4.98
CA ALA A 116 10.41 5.25 -6.23
C ALA A 116 11.41 4.40 -7.05
N THR A 117 12.16 3.52 -6.39
CA THR A 117 13.26 2.75 -6.99
C THR A 117 12.79 1.38 -7.50
N ASP A 118 11.88 0.71 -6.78
CA ASP A 118 11.32 -0.58 -7.19
C ASP A 118 10.34 -0.45 -8.37
N GLY A 119 9.59 0.68 -8.42
CA GLY A 119 8.74 1.02 -9.57
C GLY A 119 9.50 1.22 -10.89
N ARG A 120 10.83 1.37 -10.87
CA ARG A 120 11.67 1.39 -12.09
C ARG A 120 12.09 0.00 -12.58
N ARG A 121 12.10 -1.01 -11.71
CA ARG A 121 12.44 -2.40 -12.10
C ARG A 121 11.25 -3.17 -12.64
N GLN A 122 10.03 -2.87 -12.19
CA GLN A 122 8.81 -3.52 -12.68
C GLN A 122 7.90 -2.65 -13.57
N GLY A 123 8.21 -1.37 -13.81
CA GLY A 123 7.37 -0.51 -14.67
C GLY A 123 5.98 -0.20 -14.10
N ILE A 124 5.69 -0.62 -12.86
CA ILE A 124 4.42 -0.41 -12.18
C ILE A 124 4.61 0.72 -11.18
N ARG A 125 4.24 1.94 -11.60
CA ARG A 125 4.04 3.07 -10.69
C ARG A 125 2.65 2.91 -10.07
N LEU A 126 2.57 2.20 -8.95
CA LEU A 126 1.37 2.19 -8.11
C LEU A 126 1.06 3.64 -7.67
N LEU A 127 -0.18 4.06 -7.96
CA LEU A 127 -0.70 5.44 -7.97
C LEU A 127 -0.64 6.18 -6.64
#